data_AF-A0A165DYW6-F1
#
_entry.id   AF-A0A165DYW6-F1
#
_cell.length_a   1.000
_cell.length_b   1.000
_cell.length_c   1.000
_cell.angle_alpha   90.00
_cell.angle_beta   90.00
_cell.angle_gamma   90.00
#
_symmetry.space_group_name_H-M   'P 1'
#
loop_
_entity.id
_entity.type
_entity.pdbx_description
1 polymer ?
#
loop_
_entity_poly.entity_id
_entity_poly.type
_entity_poly.pdbx_seq_one_letter_code
_entity_poly.pdbx_strand_id
1 'polypeptide(L)'
;MDDIDAIPSISSGTVGSRFVSQADVETAKARREEQWRAAYARLGQEPPPPPTEDAFDGRSLAEKLAANRAAKQEEWEERNKLGNQFRALEEDEVLFLDSVLEKQREEERLRKEMDGEELKNFRAAVAARETESNKPPIVSAAEIISPSTATAKKGRLGQEETQSRRDLTTRWAR
;
A
#
# COMPACT_ATOMS: atom_id res chain seq x y z
N MET A 1 -4.99 -23.38 -21.95
CA MET A 1 -5.96 -22.32 -21.62
C MET A 1 -7.04 -22.42 -22.69
N ASP A 2 -7.76 -23.55 -22.75
CA ASP A 2 -8.42 -24.00 -23.99
C ASP A 2 -9.69 -24.82 -23.70
N ASP A 3 -10.69 -24.20 -23.05
CA ASP A 3 -12.00 -24.81 -22.78
C ASP A 3 -13.18 -23.86 -23.12
N ILE A 4 -13.02 -22.99 -24.13
CA ILE A 4 -14.06 -22.03 -24.56
C ILE A 4 -14.87 -22.55 -25.76
N ASP A 5 -14.39 -23.58 -26.46
CA ASP A 5 -15.03 -24.14 -27.67
C ASP A 5 -16.10 -25.20 -27.40
N ALA A 6 -16.40 -25.51 -26.13
CA ALA A 6 -17.40 -26.52 -25.77
C ALA A 6 -18.84 -25.97 -25.66
N ILE A 7 -19.09 -24.73 -26.10
CA ILE A 7 -20.45 -24.15 -26.06
C ILE A 7 -21.12 -24.37 -27.43
N PRO A 8 -22.12 -25.27 -27.54
CA PRO A 8 -22.81 -25.49 -28.79
C PRO A 8 -23.55 -24.22 -29.23
N SER A 9 -23.11 -23.62 -30.35
CA SER A 9 -23.70 -22.41 -30.93
C SER A 9 -25.18 -22.62 -31.27
N ILE A 10 -26.05 -21.86 -30.59
CA ILE A 10 -27.51 -21.93 -30.73
C ILE A 10 -28.02 -21.37 -32.05
N SER A 11 -27.19 -20.65 -32.82
CA SER A 11 -27.62 -19.88 -33.99
C SER A 11 -27.48 -20.61 -35.34
N SER A 12 -26.82 -21.78 -35.38
CA SER A 12 -26.36 -22.38 -36.65
C SER A 12 -27.18 -23.56 -37.19
N GLY A 13 -28.33 -23.93 -36.60
CA GLY A 13 -29.06 -25.13 -37.03
C GLY A 13 -30.57 -25.03 -36.98
N THR A 14 -31.23 -25.69 -37.94
CA THR A 14 -32.67 -25.91 -38.01
C THR A 14 -33.23 -26.31 -36.64
N VAL A 15 -34.14 -25.48 -36.11
CA VAL A 15 -34.73 -25.61 -34.76
C VAL A 15 -35.38 -26.98 -34.48
N GLY A 16 -35.72 -27.75 -35.52
CA GLY A 16 -36.28 -29.10 -35.39
C GLY A 16 -35.36 -30.16 -34.76
N SER A 17 -34.04 -29.95 -34.74
CA SER A 17 -33.07 -30.89 -34.14
C SER A 17 -32.55 -30.44 -32.75
N ARG A 18 -33.06 -29.33 -32.21
CA ARG A 18 -32.60 -28.76 -30.93
C ARG A 18 -33.45 -29.20 -29.73
N PHE A 19 -34.64 -29.73 -29.98
CA PHE A 19 -35.51 -30.28 -28.94
C PHE A 19 -35.13 -31.73 -28.68
N VAL A 20 -34.72 -32.02 -27.45
CA VAL A 20 -34.40 -33.37 -26.98
C VAL A 20 -35.63 -33.88 -26.23
N SER A 21 -36.05 -35.12 -26.50
CA SER A 21 -37.17 -35.70 -25.78
C SER A 21 -36.79 -36.00 -24.33
N GLN A 22 -37.77 -35.97 -23.43
CA GLN A 22 -37.55 -36.32 -22.02
C GLN A 22 -36.88 -37.69 -21.87
N ALA A 23 -37.30 -38.67 -22.69
CA ALA A 23 -36.73 -40.02 -22.70
C ALA A 23 -35.25 -40.04 -23.14
N ASP A 24 -34.88 -39.23 -24.13
CA ASP A 24 -33.48 -39.11 -24.56
C ASP A 24 -32.59 -38.50 -23.46
N VAL A 25 -33.12 -37.53 -22.69
CA VAL A 25 -32.42 -36.96 -21.53
C VAL A 25 -32.25 -37.99 -20.42
N GLU A 26 -33.28 -38.76 -20.11
CA GLU A 26 -33.25 -39.80 -19.07
C GLU A 26 -32.28 -40.94 -19.42
N THR A 27 -32.28 -41.41 -20.66
CA THR A 27 -31.34 -42.44 -21.12
C THR A 27 -29.90 -41.94 -21.11
N ALA A 28 -29.66 -40.69 -21.48
CA ALA A 28 -28.33 -40.07 -21.40
C ALA A 28 -27.86 -39.91 -19.95
N LYS A 29 -28.75 -39.54 -19.02
CA LYS A 29 -28.46 -39.50 -17.58
C LYS A 29 -28.13 -40.89 -17.03
N ALA A 30 -28.92 -41.91 -17.36
CA ALA A 30 -28.70 -43.29 -16.92
C ALA A 30 -27.35 -43.84 -17.38
N ARG A 31 -26.99 -43.64 -18.66
CA ARG A 31 -25.68 -44.04 -19.19
C ARG A 31 -24.52 -43.36 -18.46
N ARG A 32 -24.67 -42.08 -18.14
CA ARG A 32 -23.67 -41.33 -17.37
C ARG A 32 -23.53 -41.88 -15.94
N GLU A 33 -24.65 -42.17 -15.30
CA GLU A 33 -24.67 -42.72 -13.95
C GLU A 33 -24.05 -44.13 -13.89
N GLU A 34 -24.33 -44.99 -14.87
CA GLU A 34 -23.70 -46.31 -15.00
C GLU A 34 -22.18 -46.20 -15.17
N GLN A 35 -21.71 -45.29 -16.03
CA GLN A 35 -20.28 -45.04 -16.24
C GLN A 35 -19.61 -44.53 -14.96
N TRP A 36 -20.25 -43.61 -14.24
CA TRP A 36 -19.76 -43.14 -12.94
C TRP A 36 -19.72 -44.27 -11.92
N ARG A 37 -20.81 -45.02 -11.76
CA ARG A 37 -20.89 -46.16 -10.83
C ARG A 37 -19.80 -47.18 -11.13
N ALA A 38 -19.53 -47.49 -12.40
CA ALA A 38 -18.45 -48.37 -12.81
C ALA A 38 -17.06 -47.82 -12.48
N ALA A 39 -16.84 -46.51 -12.68
CA ALA A 39 -15.58 -45.85 -12.32
C ALA A 39 -15.31 -45.86 -10.81
N TYR A 40 -16.33 -45.58 -10.00
CA TYR A 40 -16.24 -45.62 -8.54
C TYR A 40 -16.07 -47.05 -8.00
N ALA A 41 -16.79 -48.03 -8.57
CA ALA A 41 -16.62 -49.45 -8.24
C ALA A 41 -15.18 -49.93 -8.50
N ARG A 42 -14.55 -49.46 -9.59
CA ARG A 42 -13.14 -49.75 -9.88
C ARG A 42 -12.18 -49.12 -8.85
N LEU A 43 -12.54 -47.97 -8.28
CA LEU A 43 -11.76 -47.29 -7.24
C LEU A 43 -11.98 -47.89 -5.84
N GLY A 44 -12.95 -48.81 -5.68
CA GLY A 44 -13.30 -49.42 -4.41
C GLY A 44 -14.02 -48.46 -3.45
N GLN A 45 -14.55 -47.36 -3.96
CA GLN A 45 -15.30 -46.36 -3.20
C GLN A 45 -16.77 -46.37 -3.63
N GLU A 46 -17.68 -46.15 -2.69
CA GLU A 46 -19.09 -45.96 -3.02
C GLU A 46 -19.26 -44.62 -3.77
N PRO A 47 -20.05 -44.59 -4.87
CA PRO A 47 -20.38 -43.34 -5.52
C PRO A 47 -21.01 -42.38 -4.50
N PRO A 48 -20.59 -41.10 -4.47
CA PRO A 48 -21.22 -40.12 -3.59
C PRO A 48 -22.73 -40.04 -3.87
N PRO A 49 -23.55 -39.76 -2.84
CA PRO A 49 -24.99 -39.65 -3.00
C PRO A 49 -25.33 -38.66 -4.12
N PRO A 50 -26.35 -38.95 -4.93
CA PRO A 50 -26.75 -38.06 -6.01
C PRO A 50 -26.99 -36.66 -5.45
N PRO A 51 -26.56 -35.60 -6.16
CA PRO A 51 -26.85 -34.24 -5.72
C PRO A 51 -28.36 -34.12 -5.57
N THR A 52 -28.80 -33.67 -4.39
CA THR A 52 -30.20 -33.37 -4.16
C THR A 52 -30.65 -32.38 -5.22
N GLU A 53 -31.63 -32.76 -6.04
CA GLU A 53 -32.30 -31.85 -6.96
C GLU A 53 -32.66 -30.58 -6.17
N ASP A 54 -32.13 -29.44 -6.60
CA ASP A 54 -32.28 -28.18 -5.88
C ASP A 54 -33.76 -27.98 -5.54
N ALA A 55 -34.04 -27.84 -4.24
CA ALA A 55 -35.40 -27.68 -3.75
C ALA A 55 -36.12 -26.63 -4.59
N PHE A 56 -37.28 -26.98 -5.13
CA PHE A 56 -38.04 -26.13 -6.06
C PHE A 56 -38.14 -24.71 -5.48
N ASP A 57 -37.32 -23.82 -6.03
CA ASP A 57 -37.24 -22.45 -5.57
C ASP A 57 -38.51 -21.73 -6.02
N GLY A 58 -39.37 -21.41 -5.05
CA GLY A 58 -40.65 -20.72 -5.24
C GLY A 58 -40.51 -19.29 -5.77
N ARG A 59 -39.29 -18.77 -5.89
CA ARG A 59 -39.03 -17.50 -6.58
C ARG A 59 -39.37 -17.60 -8.06
N SER A 60 -39.93 -16.51 -8.58
CA SER A 60 -40.26 -16.40 -9.99
C SER A 60 -38.99 -16.49 -10.85
N LEU A 61 -39.14 -16.95 -12.10
CA LEU A 61 -38.03 -16.96 -13.06
C LEU A 61 -37.41 -15.57 -13.24
N ALA A 62 -38.22 -14.51 -13.15
CA ALA A 62 -37.76 -13.13 -13.26
C ALA A 62 -36.77 -12.77 -12.13
N GLU A 63 -37.06 -13.15 -10.89
CA GLU A 63 -36.17 -12.94 -9.75
C GLU A 63 -34.87 -13.73 -9.89
N LYS A 64 -34.94 -14.99 -10.35
CA LYS A 64 -33.74 -15.80 -10.62
C LYS A 64 -32.84 -15.17 -11.68
N LEU A 65 -33.43 -14.69 -12.77
CA LEU A 65 -32.69 -14.01 -13.84
C LEU A 65 -32.14 -12.65 -13.41
N ALA A 66 -32.82 -11.95 -12.50
CA ALA A 66 -32.31 -10.71 -11.90
C ALA A 66 -31.11 -10.99 -10.99
N ALA A 67 -31.23 -12.01 -10.13
CA ALA A 67 -30.13 -12.44 -9.25
C ALA A 67 -28.90 -12.90 -10.03
N ASN A 68 -29.06 -13.65 -11.13
CA ASN A 68 -27.92 -14.07 -11.96
C ASN A 68 -27.24 -12.87 -12.64
N ARG A 69 -28.01 -11.89 -13.09
CA ARG A 69 -27.46 -10.65 -13.66
C ARG A 69 -26.73 -9.83 -12.60
N ALA A 70 -27.32 -9.66 -11.42
CA ALA A 70 -26.71 -8.94 -10.31
C ALA A 70 -25.41 -9.62 -9.85
N ALA A 71 -25.41 -10.95 -9.68
CA ALA A 71 -24.22 -11.70 -9.28
C ALA A 71 -23.08 -11.54 -10.29
N LYS A 72 -23.35 -11.67 -11.59
CA LYS A 72 -22.34 -11.44 -12.63
C LYS A 72 -21.82 -10.00 -12.64
N GLN A 73 -22.70 -9.04 -12.38
CA GLN A 73 -22.32 -7.63 -12.32
C GLN A 73 -21.43 -7.36 -11.10
N GLU A 74 -21.80 -7.89 -9.92
CA GLU A 74 -21.02 -7.78 -8.69
C GLU A 74 -19.65 -8.43 -8.85
N GLU A 75 -19.58 -9.65 -9.39
CA GLU A 75 -18.30 -10.30 -9.70
C GLU A 75 -17.43 -9.46 -10.65
N TRP A 76 -18.02 -8.90 -11.70
CA TRP A 76 -17.30 -8.04 -12.65
C TRP A 76 -16.79 -6.76 -11.98
N GLU A 77 -17.63 -6.14 -11.16
CA GLU A 77 -17.28 -4.94 -10.40
C GLU A 77 -16.18 -5.24 -9.38
N GLU A 78 -16.26 -6.34 -8.63
CA GLU A 78 -15.21 -6.75 -7.70
C GLU A 78 -13.87 -7.00 -8.40
N ARG A 79 -13.91 -7.71 -9.54
CA ARG A 79 -12.71 -7.96 -10.34
C ARG A 79 -12.10 -6.69 -10.92
N ASN A 80 -12.92 -5.73 -11.32
CA ASN A 80 -12.46 -4.49 -11.93
C ASN A 80 -12.24 -3.34 -10.94
N LYS A 81 -12.72 -3.47 -9.70
CA LYS A 81 -12.61 -2.45 -8.64
C LYS A 81 -11.16 -2.11 -8.32
N LEU A 82 -10.27 -3.11 -8.30
CA LEU A 82 -8.85 -2.89 -8.08
C LEU A 82 -8.16 -2.36 -9.34
N GLY A 83 -8.60 -2.78 -10.53
CA GLY A 83 -8.04 -2.34 -11.81
C GLY A 83 -8.22 -0.84 -12.05
N ASN A 84 -9.37 -0.29 -11.66
CA ASN A 84 -9.69 1.13 -11.85
C ASN A 84 -9.06 2.06 -10.80
N GLN A 85 -8.39 1.53 -9.77
CA GLN A 85 -7.77 2.37 -8.74
C GLN A 85 -6.45 3.00 -9.18
N PHE A 86 -5.77 2.36 -10.12
CA PHE A 86 -4.47 2.81 -10.60
C PHE A 86 -4.62 3.25 -12.04
N ARG A 87 -4.41 4.55 -12.27
CA ARG A 87 -4.20 5.10 -13.60
C ARG A 87 -2.70 5.26 -13.85
N ALA A 88 -2.31 5.32 -15.12
CA ALA A 88 -0.95 5.73 -15.48
C ALA A 88 -0.72 7.19 -15.04
N LEU A 89 0.50 7.49 -14.59
CA LEU A 89 0.93 8.85 -14.30
C LEU A 89 0.99 9.66 -15.61
N GLU A 90 0.53 10.89 -15.57
CA GLU A 90 0.65 11.86 -16.66
C GLU A 90 2.10 12.39 -16.74
N GLU A 91 2.52 12.93 -17.89
CA GLU A 91 3.91 13.36 -18.12
C GLU A 91 4.33 14.47 -17.15
N ASP A 92 3.41 15.36 -16.79
CA ASP A 92 3.63 16.43 -15.80
C ASP A 92 3.73 15.90 -14.37
N GLU A 93 2.98 14.85 -14.03
CA GLU A 93 3.03 14.18 -12.72
C GLU A 93 4.38 13.47 -12.52
N VAL A 94 4.94 12.86 -13.57
CA VAL A 94 6.28 12.27 -13.53
C VAL A 94 7.33 13.35 -13.30
N LEU A 95 7.28 14.45 -14.06
CA LEU A 95 8.19 15.58 -13.90
C LEU A 95 8.10 16.21 -12.50
N PHE A 96 6.89 16.29 -11.93
CA PHE A 96 6.68 16.75 -10.57
C PHE A 96 7.38 15.84 -9.56
N LEU A 97 7.24 14.51 -9.67
CA LEU A 97 7.90 13.56 -8.77
C LEU A 97 9.43 13.66 -8.88
N ASP A 98 9.98 13.83 -10.08
CA ASP A 98 11.41 14.06 -10.29
C ASP A 98 11.87 15.35 -9.61
N SER A 99 11.10 16.44 -9.73
CA SER A 99 11.41 17.72 -9.06
C SER A 99 11.39 17.62 -7.53
N VAL A 100 10.46 16.82 -6.98
CA VAL A 100 10.36 16.57 -5.53
C VAL A 100 11.57 15.77 -5.03
N LEU A 101 12.00 14.76 -5.79
CA LEU A 101 13.18 13.95 -5.46
C LEU A 101 14.46 14.78 -5.57
N GLU A 102 14.59 15.63 -6.59
CA GLU A 102 15.72 16.54 -6.73
C GLU A 102 15.80 17.51 -5.56
N LYS A 103 14.68 18.15 -5.20
CA LYS A 103 14.61 19.05 -4.05
C LYS A 103 15.00 18.38 -2.73
N GLN A 104 14.53 17.16 -2.47
CA GLN A 104 14.92 16.41 -1.26
C GLN A 104 16.42 16.12 -1.24
N ARG A 105 17.00 15.71 -2.38
CA ARG A 105 18.43 15.45 -2.52
C ARG A 105 19.26 16.72 -2.31
N GLU A 106 18.81 17.86 -2.82
CA GLU A 106 19.46 19.15 -2.61
C GLU A 106 19.43 19.58 -1.16
N GLU A 107 18.29 19.42 -0.48
CA GLU A 107 18.15 19.74 0.95
C GLU A 107 19.06 18.85 1.81
N GLU A 108 19.11 17.55 1.53
CA GLU A 108 20.04 16.64 2.21
C GLU A 108 21.51 16.99 1.92
N ARG A 109 21.83 17.36 0.67
CA ARG A 109 23.18 17.79 0.29
C ARG A 109 23.60 19.03 1.05
N LEU A 110 22.73 20.05 1.08
CA LEU A 110 22.97 21.30 1.78
C LEU A 110 23.15 21.07 3.29
N ARG A 111 22.29 20.23 3.88
CA ARG A 111 22.42 19.85 5.29
C ARG A 111 23.75 19.17 5.58
N LYS A 112 24.18 18.24 4.73
CA LYS A 112 25.47 17.55 4.86
C LYS A 112 26.66 18.48 4.64
N GLU A 113 26.54 19.45 3.75
CA GLU A 113 27.55 20.50 3.54
C GLU A 113 27.70 21.36 4.79
N MET A 114 26.58 21.84 5.36
CA MET A 114 26.55 22.61 6.60
C MET A 114 27.15 21.83 7.78
N ASP A 115 26.69 20.61 8.02
CA ASP A 115 27.23 19.73 9.06
C ASP A 115 28.75 19.50 8.86
N GLY A 116 29.17 19.35 7.60
CA GLY A 116 30.57 19.17 7.23
C GLY A 116 31.43 20.41 7.50
N GLU A 117 30.91 21.62 7.25
CA GLU A 117 31.58 22.89 7.56
C GLU A 117 31.71 23.11 9.06
N GLU A 118 30.65 22.85 9.83
CA GLU A 118 30.67 22.93 11.29
C GLU A 118 31.74 22.00 11.89
N LEU A 119 31.81 20.75 11.41
CA LEU A 119 32.83 19.79 11.85
C LEU A 119 34.25 20.22 11.47
N LYS A 120 34.45 20.80 10.28
CA LYS A 120 35.75 21.34 9.86
C LYS A 120 36.19 22.49 10.76
N ASN A 121 35.28 23.43 11.04
CA ASN A 121 35.54 24.57 11.92
C ASN A 121 35.86 24.14 13.35
N PHE A 122 35.13 23.15 13.88
CA PHE A 122 35.42 22.57 15.19
C PHE A 122 36.82 21.93 15.23
N ARG A 123 37.17 21.11 14.23
CA ARG A 123 38.51 20.50 14.14
C ARG A 123 39.62 21.54 14.08
N ALA A 124 39.42 22.61 13.31
CA ALA A 124 40.38 23.71 13.22
C ALA A 124 40.54 24.44 14.55
N ALA A 125 39.44 24.75 15.26
CA ALA A 125 39.47 25.41 16.56
C ALA A 125 40.13 24.53 17.64
N VAL A 126 39.85 23.23 17.66
CA VAL A 126 40.51 22.28 18.57
C VAL A 126 42.00 22.22 18.29
N ALA A 127 42.40 22.08 17.02
CA ALA A 127 43.81 22.08 16.63
C ALA A 127 44.52 23.39 17.03
N ALA A 128 43.89 24.55 16.78
CA ALA A 128 44.42 25.85 17.19
C ALA A 128 44.63 25.90 18.73
N ARG A 129 43.62 25.51 19.51
CA ARG A 129 43.70 25.46 20.98
C ARG A 129 44.78 24.50 21.48
N GLU A 130 44.95 23.34 20.84
CA GLU A 130 46.01 22.39 21.16
C GLU A 130 47.39 22.98 20.84
N THR A 131 47.55 23.66 19.70
CA THR A 131 48.81 24.33 19.35
C THR A 131 49.15 25.50 20.28
N GLU A 132 48.14 26.25 20.72
CA GLU A 132 48.31 27.32 21.72
C GLU A 132 48.71 26.76 23.09
N SER A 133 48.12 25.63 23.49
CA SER A 133 48.45 24.95 24.76
C SER A 133 49.83 24.29 24.75
N ASN A 134 50.34 23.89 23.57
CA ASN A 134 51.66 23.27 23.40
C ASN A 134 52.78 24.29 23.10
N LYS A 135 52.48 25.59 23.04
CA LYS A 135 53.50 26.62 22.81
C LYS A 135 54.31 26.86 24.10
N PRO A 136 55.65 26.72 24.10
CA PRO A 136 56.46 26.99 25.28
C PRO A 136 56.40 28.48 25.67
N PRO A 137 56.43 28.83 26.96
CA PRO A 137 56.33 30.21 27.40
C PRO A 137 57.60 30.97 26.99
N ILE A 138 57.46 31.91 26.06
CA ILE A 138 58.50 32.89 25.77
C ILE A 138 58.36 33.99 26.81
N VAL A 139 59.30 34.02 27.75
CA VAL A 139 59.48 35.10 28.71
C VAL A 139 59.83 36.41 27.99
N SER A 140 58.92 37.38 27.95
CA SER A 140 59.29 38.80 27.86
C SER A 140 58.43 39.60 28.82
N ALA A 141 59.10 40.16 29.82
CA ALA A 141 58.55 41.03 30.84
C ALA A 141 58.06 42.38 30.27
N ALA A 142 57.24 43.05 31.10
CA ALA A 142 56.66 44.38 30.99
C ALA A 142 55.34 44.46 30.20
N GLU A 143 54.20 44.52 30.90
CA GLU A 143 53.66 45.81 31.35
C GLU A 143 52.60 45.58 32.45
N ILE A 144 52.88 46.14 33.63
CA ILE A 144 51.94 46.35 34.72
C ILE A 144 51.04 47.51 34.29
N ILE A 145 49.72 47.43 34.50
CA ILE A 145 48.81 48.47 35.03
C ILE A 145 47.35 48.01 34.87
N SER A 146 46.72 47.67 36.00
CA SER A 146 45.31 47.97 36.30
C SER A 146 45.29 49.29 37.09
N PRO A 147 44.19 50.09 37.22
CA PRO A 147 42.80 49.63 37.34
C PRO A 147 41.69 50.59 36.83
N SER A 148 40.45 50.11 36.64
CA SER A 148 39.27 50.90 37.03
C SER A 148 37.97 50.09 37.14
N THR A 149 37.44 50.11 38.36
CA THR A 149 36.04 50.17 38.84
C THR A 149 34.87 49.72 37.95
N ALA A 150 34.01 48.84 38.49
CA ALA A 150 32.56 49.06 38.61
C ALA A 150 31.87 48.00 39.50
N THR A 151 31.37 48.51 40.62
CA THR A 151 30.31 48.04 41.53
C THR A 151 29.37 46.91 41.09
N ALA A 152 29.30 45.89 41.94
CA ALA A 152 28.21 44.92 41.98
C ALA A 152 26.90 45.59 42.42
N LYS A 153 25.83 45.41 41.64
CA LYS A 153 24.44 45.60 42.08
C LYS A 153 23.61 44.37 41.76
N LYS A 154 22.91 43.92 42.79
CA LYS A 154 21.97 42.81 42.85
C LYS A 154 20.55 43.32 42.54
N GLY A 155 19.82 42.61 41.69
CA GLY A 155 18.38 42.75 41.44
C GLY A 155 17.98 41.74 40.35
N ARG A 156 17.39 40.59 40.65
CA ARG A 156 15.99 40.29 41.04
C ARG A 156 15.00 40.46 39.87
N LEU A 157 14.37 39.32 39.54
CA LEU A 157 13.04 39.12 38.95
C LEU A 157 12.87 39.26 37.43
N GLY A 158 12.34 38.18 36.85
CA GLY A 158 11.88 38.09 35.46
C GLY A 158 11.61 36.64 35.07
N GLN A 159 10.64 36.01 35.74
CA GLN A 159 9.94 34.85 35.21
C GLN A 159 8.86 35.36 34.25
N GLU A 160 8.83 34.81 33.05
CA GLU A 160 7.80 34.78 32.00
C GLU A 160 8.62 34.65 30.70
N GLU A 161 8.59 33.56 29.94
CA GLU A 161 7.46 33.15 29.12
C GLU A 161 7.84 31.81 28.46
N THR A 162 7.44 30.68 29.05
CA THR A 162 7.48 29.37 28.37
C THR A 162 6.22 28.58 28.70
N GLN A 163 5.07 29.11 28.30
CA GLN A 163 3.82 28.35 28.34
C GLN A 163 2.97 28.65 27.11
N SER A 164 3.58 28.59 25.93
CA SER A 164 2.88 28.50 24.66
C SER A 164 3.59 27.51 23.74
N ARG A 165 3.66 26.24 24.17
CA ARG A 165 4.15 25.14 23.33
C ARG A 165 3.72 23.75 23.80
N ARG A 166 2.55 23.66 24.43
CA ARG A 166 1.93 22.38 24.80
C ARG A 166 0.43 22.45 24.60
N ASP A 167 -0.03 22.64 23.37
CA ASP A 167 -1.45 22.44 23.01
C ASP A 167 -1.59 22.22 21.49
N LEU A 168 -0.84 21.26 20.92
CA LEU A 168 -1.03 20.84 19.52
C LEU A 168 -0.85 19.31 19.34
N THR A 169 -1.25 18.51 20.33
CA THR A 169 -1.25 17.04 20.18
C THR A 169 -2.43 16.37 20.88
N THR A 170 -3.63 16.93 20.79
CA THR A 170 -4.86 16.17 21.10
C THR A 170 -6.05 16.71 20.30
N ARG A 171 -6.03 16.54 18.98
CA ARG A 171 -7.22 16.78 18.17
C ARG A 171 -7.28 15.94 16.90
N TRP A 172 -7.03 14.63 17.01
CA TRP A 172 -7.40 13.64 15.99
C TRP A 172 -7.76 12.33 16.69
N ALA A 173 -8.95 12.31 17.30
CA ALA A 173 -9.64 11.11 17.73
C ALA A 173 -11.13 11.43 17.85
N ARG A 174 -11.81 11.48 16.71
CA ARG A 174 -13.25 11.24 16.60
C ARG A 174 -13.56 10.73 15.21
#